data_AF-A0A7J8C9I4-F1
#
_entry.id   AF-A0A7J8C9I4-F1
#
_cell.length_a   1.000
_cell.length_b   1.000
_cell.length_c   1.000
_cell.angle_alpha   90.00
_cell.angle_beta   90.00
_cell.angle_gamma   90.00
#
_symmetry.space_group_name_H-M   'P 1'
#
loop_
_entity.id
_entity.type
_entity.pdbx_description
1 polymer ?
#
loop_
_entity_poly.entity_id
_entity_poly.type
_entity_poly.pdbx_seq_one_letter_code
_entity_poly.pdbx_strand_id
1 'polypeptide(L)'
;MIPNGMPVMIWCQGTGTAVEYQLYFEKQLSDWKKPDPPGQMSKVNFFIQTMSLQTAGQYRCLYRIGEHWSEPSDPLELVVTGMYDTPTLRIHPGPEVIPGENVTFYCDLETATKTFFLLKEGPSNHPQHRSGKTPAEFLMGPVTTAHRGTYICFGSYSNCVWSFPSEPVTLLVTGAAGVANPAPTEQPSSSDTLALATPVFWQEKTDHESRSRYIDQLDSWKPHMLTTKRGFHKGKQDAEGVSTLKNEVGKGVRPGRERA
;
A
#
# COMPACT_ATOMS: atom_id res chain seq x y z
N MET A 1 3.89 -8.03 2.11
CA MET A 1 4.41 -8.98 3.13
C MET A 1 5.91 -8.96 3.04
N ILE A 2 6.61 -8.87 4.16
CA ILE A 2 8.07 -8.74 4.22
C ILE A 2 8.58 -9.71 5.30
N PRO A 3 9.57 -10.57 5.02
CA PRO A 3 10.14 -11.45 6.04
C PRO A 3 10.76 -10.68 7.19
N ASN A 4 10.63 -11.20 8.40
CA ASN A 4 11.27 -10.65 9.60
C ASN A 4 12.78 -10.47 9.37
N GLY A 5 13.32 -9.34 9.80
CA GLY A 5 14.72 -8.98 9.58
C GLY A 5 15.00 -8.25 8.27
N MET A 6 14.14 -8.37 7.27
CA MET A 6 14.38 -7.78 5.95
C MET A 6 14.06 -6.28 5.92
N PRO A 7 14.83 -5.47 5.17
CA PRO A 7 14.53 -4.06 5.01
C PRO A 7 13.35 -3.82 4.06
N VAL A 8 12.65 -2.71 4.24
CA VAL A 8 11.61 -2.25 3.32
C VAL A 8 11.68 -0.74 3.11
N MET A 9 11.34 -0.31 1.90
CA MET A 9 11.32 1.10 1.51
C MET A 9 9.89 1.51 1.17
N ILE A 10 9.35 2.47 1.93
CA ILE A 10 8.04 3.06 1.68
C ILE A 10 8.24 4.31 0.85
N TRP A 11 7.53 4.42 -0.27
CA TRP A 11 7.54 5.61 -1.12
C TRP A 11 6.31 6.46 -0.87
N CYS A 12 6.53 7.73 -0.53
CA CYS A 12 5.47 8.74 -0.53
C CYS A 12 5.62 9.61 -1.77
N GLN A 13 4.54 9.76 -2.53
CA GLN A 13 4.49 10.62 -3.71
C GLN A 13 3.47 11.73 -3.46
N GLY A 14 3.85 12.96 -3.78
CA GLY A 14 2.96 14.12 -3.73
C GLY A 14 3.07 14.94 -5.01
N THR A 15 2.67 16.20 -4.94
CA THR A 15 2.76 17.13 -6.07
C THR A 15 4.16 17.71 -6.21
N GLY A 16 4.54 18.16 -7.41
CA GLY A 16 5.83 18.81 -7.71
C GLY A 16 6.19 20.03 -6.84
N THR A 17 5.23 20.54 -6.06
CA THR A 17 5.36 21.70 -5.17
C THR A 17 5.37 21.33 -3.69
N ALA A 18 5.32 20.03 -3.36
CA ALA A 18 5.40 19.60 -1.97
C ALA A 18 6.78 19.91 -1.39
N VAL A 19 6.80 20.41 -0.16
CA VAL A 19 8.02 20.87 0.53
C VAL A 19 8.40 19.98 1.71
N GLU A 20 7.49 19.10 2.12
CA GLU A 20 7.66 18.20 3.26
C GLU A 20 6.73 17.00 3.13
N TYR A 21 7.20 15.86 3.63
CA TYR A 21 6.49 14.59 3.70
C TYR A 21 6.58 14.03 5.11
N GLN A 22 5.46 13.52 5.62
CA GLN A 22 5.37 12.87 6.92
C GLN A 22 4.83 11.46 6.74
N LEU A 23 5.51 10.50 7.37
CA LEU A 23 5.08 9.11 7.45
C LEU A 23 4.45 8.89 8.83
N TYR A 24 3.20 8.44 8.83
CA TYR A 24 2.49 8.03 10.03
C TYR A 24 2.45 6.51 10.11
N PHE A 25 2.71 5.97 11.29
CA PHE A 25 2.56 4.56 11.64
C PHE A 25 1.53 4.45 12.77
N GLU A 26 0.49 3.63 12.59
CA GLU A 26 -0.59 3.44 13.57
C GLU A 26 -1.15 4.78 14.12
N LYS A 27 -1.34 5.76 13.22
CA LYS A 27 -1.82 7.13 13.50
C LYS A 27 -0.86 8.02 14.30
N GLN A 28 0.36 7.57 14.58
CA GLN A 28 1.41 8.36 15.18
C GLN A 28 2.43 8.80 14.13
N LEU A 29 2.95 10.02 14.25
CA LEU A 29 4.05 10.47 13.40
C LEU A 29 5.28 9.59 13.65
N SER A 30 5.74 8.91 12.60
CA SER A 30 6.88 8.00 12.65
C SER A 30 8.17 8.68 12.20
N ASP A 31 8.13 9.37 11.06
CA ASP A 31 9.30 10.04 10.47
C ASP A 31 8.84 11.13 9.50
N TRP A 32 9.73 12.04 9.13
CA TRP A 32 9.45 13.09 8.14
C TRP A 32 10.69 13.46 7.33
N LYS A 33 10.49 13.89 6.09
CA LYS A 33 11.55 14.26 5.16
C LYS A 33 11.18 15.46 4.31
N LYS A 34 12.19 16.23 3.91
CA LYS A 34 12.06 17.20 2.81
C LYS A 34 12.47 16.53 1.50
N PRO A 35 11.79 16.81 0.39
CA PRO A 35 12.22 16.33 -0.91
C PRO A 35 13.53 17.01 -1.34
N ASP A 36 14.28 16.35 -2.22
CA ASP A 36 15.48 16.91 -2.84
C ASP A 36 15.15 18.13 -3.74
N PRO A 37 16.13 19.01 -4.03
CA PRO A 37 15.91 20.23 -4.80
C PRO A 37 15.22 20.01 -6.17
N PRO A 38 14.50 21.03 -6.68
CA PRO A 38 13.54 20.87 -7.77
C PRO A 38 14.21 20.42 -9.07
N GLY A 39 13.77 19.27 -9.57
CA GLY A 39 14.29 18.69 -10.81
C GLY A 39 13.31 17.78 -11.54
N GLN A 40 12.71 16.77 -10.89
CA GLN A 40 11.76 15.93 -11.63
C GLN A 40 10.79 15.00 -10.88
N MET A 41 10.88 14.79 -9.56
CA MET A 41 9.86 14.01 -8.84
C MET A 41 9.73 14.45 -7.39
N SER A 42 8.52 14.84 -6.98
CA SER A 42 8.19 15.05 -5.58
C SER A 42 7.85 13.72 -4.93
N LYS A 43 8.90 12.95 -4.70
CA LYS A 43 8.87 11.64 -4.07
C LYS A 43 9.91 11.61 -2.98
N VAL A 44 9.56 11.03 -1.85
CA VAL A 44 10.52 10.67 -0.82
C VAL A 44 10.36 9.21 -0.50
N ASN A 45 11.43 8.61 0.02
CA ASN A 45 11.38 7.28 0.56
C ASN A 45 11.69 7.28 2.06
N PHE A 46 11.02 6.40 2.78
CA PHE A 46 11.26 6.09 4.19
C PHE A 46 11.78 4.66 4.28
N PHE A 47 12.94 4.49 4.91
CA PHE A 47 13.62 3.20 4.98
C PHE A 47 13.42 2.58 6.35
N ILE A 48 12.75 1.45 6.40
CA ILE A 48 12.64 0.61 7.58
C ILE A 48 13.74 -0.42 7.46
N GLN A 49 14.78 -0.28 8.30
CA GLN A 49 15.98 -1.11 8.22
C GLN A 49 15.70 -2.59 8.51
N THR A 50 14.75 -2.87 9.40
CA THR A 50 14.48 -4.22 9.87
C THR A 50 12.99 -4.40 10.10
N MET A 51 12.35 -5.23 9.28
CA MET A 51 10.96 -5.60 9.48
C MET A 51 10.82 -6.46 10.75
N SER A 52 9.89 -6.09 11.63
CA SER A 52 9.62 -6.81 12.88
C SER A 52 8.16 -6.70 13.30
N LEU A 53 7.80 -7.31 14.43
CA LEU A 53 6.48 -7.15 15.07
C LEU A 53 6.12 -5.68 15.35
N GLN A 54 7.11 -4.84 15.66
CA GLN A 54 6.87 -3.45 16.08
C GLN A 54 6.69 -2.50 14.88
N THR A 55 7.14 -2.92 13.70
CA THR A 55 7.04 -2.14 12.46
C THR A 55 6.00 -2.73 11.50
N ALA A 56 5.30 -3.80 11.92
CA ALA A 56 4.18 -4.36 11.21
C ALA A 56 2.90 -3.62 11.59
N GLY A 57 2.16 -3.14 10.60
CA GLY A 57 0.98 -2.31 10.84
C GLY A 57 0.63 -1.40 9.68
N GLN A 58 -0.23 -0.42 9.96
CA GLN A 58 -0.74 0.51 8.96
C GLN A 58 0.11 1.78 8.88
N TYR A 59 0.56 2.09 7.66
CA TYR A 59 1.29 3.31 7.32
C TYR A 59 0.44 4.24 6.46
N ARG A 60 0.60 5.56 6.65
CA ARG A 60 0.00 6.60 5.81
C ARG A 60 0.99 7.72 5.55
N CYS A 61 0.96 8.28 4.35
CA CYS A 61 1.76 9.43 3.97
C CYS A 61 0.90 10.70 3.96
N LEU A 62 1.43 11.79 4.48
CA LEU A 62 0.93 13.14 4.27
C LEU A 62 2.04 13.98 3.65
N TYR A 63 1.68 14.96 2.84
CA TYR A 63 2.63 15.95 2.34
C TYR A 63 2.10 17.36 2.49
N ARG A 64 3.01 18.33 2.53
CA ARG A 64 2.67 19.74 2.72
C ARG A 64 3.04 20.57 1.50
N ILE A 65 2.14 21.47 1.08
CA ILE A 65 2.38 22.50 0.07
C ILE A 65 2.21 23.87 0.74
N GLY A 66 3.28 24.66 0.80
CA GLY A 66 3.24 25.92 1.57
C GLY A 66 2.80 25.63 3.00
N GLU A 67 1.75 26.29 3.51
CA GLU A 67 1.24 26.04 4.86
C GLU A 67 0.12 24.98 4.94
N HIS A 68 -0.24 24.33 3.83
CA HIS A 68 -1.38 23.41 3.77
C HIS A 68 -0.95 21.95 3.69
N TRP A 69 -1.55 21.10 4.52
CA TRP A 69 -1.39 19.66 4.48
C TRP A 69 -2.36 19.01 3.49
N SER A 70 -1.90 17.93 2.85
CA SER A 70 -2.76 17.04 2.08
C SER A 70 -3.66 16.22 3.00
N GLU A 71 -4.71 15.63 2.42
CA GLU A 71 -5.37 14.49 3.03
C GLU A 71 -4.37 13.32 3.20
N PRO A 72 -4.55 12.45 4.20
CA PRO A 72 -3.78 11.23 4.34
C PRO A 72 -3.92 10.32 3.12
N SER A 73 -2.84 9.66 2.72
CA SER A 73 -2.88 8.64 1.68
C SER A 73 -3.78 7.46 2.07
N ASP A 74 -4.11 6.64 1.07
CA ASP A 74 -4.61 5.29 1.32
C ASP A 74 -3.66 4.52 2.26
N PRO A 75 -4.21 3.68 3.14
CA PRO A 75 -3.40 2.93 4.10
C PRO A 75 -2.53 1.89 3.40
N LEU A 76 -1.25 1.86 3.75
CA LEU A 76 -0.33 0.78 3.38
C LEU A 76 -0.17 -0.17 4.57
N GLU A 77 -0.70 -1.38 4.46
CA GLU A 77 -0.53 -2.41 5.48
C GLU A 77 0.76 -3.20 5.26
N LEU A 78 1.73 -3.02 6.16
CA LEU A 78 2.96 -3.81 6.17
C LEU A 78 2.79 -5.03 7.06
N VAL A 79 2.81 -6.21 6.43
CA VAL A 79 2.72 -7.51 7.09
C VAL A 79 4.13 -8.09 7.26
N VAL A 80 4.49 -8.49 8.49
CA VAL A 80 5.71 -9.27 8.77
C VAL A 80 5.41 -10.77 8.68
N THR A 81 6.28 -11.52 7.99
CA THR A 81 6.24 -13.00 7.89
C THR A 81 7.48 -13.62 8.57
N GLY A 82 7.50 -14.93 8.78
CA GLY A 82 8.64 -15.59 9.44
C GLY A 82 8.62 -15.47 10.96
N MET A 83 7.42 -15.39 11.55
CA MET A 83 7.25 -15.31 13.00
C MET A 83 6.81 -16.65 13.56
N TYR A 84 7.25 -16.99 14.77
CA TYR A 84 6.76 -18.14 15.54
C TYR A 84 6.86 -19.48 14.78
N ASP A 85 5.74 -20.17 14.55
CA ASP A 85 5.69 -21.55 14.05
C ASP A 85 5.56 -21.63 12.52
N THR A 86 5.64 -22.85 11.97
CA THR A 86 5.50 -23.14 10.54
C THR A 86 4.23 -23.97 10.29
N PRO A 87 3.30 -23.52 9.41
CA PRO A 87 2.11 -24.28 9.06
C PRO A 87 2.42 -25.46 8.13
N THR A 88 1.54 -26.46 8.11
CA THR A 88 1.62 -27.58 7.17
C THR A 88 0.64 -27.36 6.02
N LEU A 89 1.15 -27.38 4.77
CA LEU A 89 0.35 -27.30 3.55
C LEU A 89 0.19 -28.68 2.91
N ARG A 90 -1.04 -29.04 2.59
CA ARG A 90 -1.40 -30.29 1.90
C ARG A 90 -2.31 -29.98 0.71
N ILE A 91 -2.35 -30.90 -0.24
CA ILE A 91 -3.18 -30.79 -1.45
C ILE A 91 -3.93 -32.10 -1.68
N HIS A 92 -5.20 -32.00 -2.09
CA HIS A 92 -6.05 -33.14 -2.46
C HIS A 92 -6.67 -32.89 -3.85
N PRO A 93 -6.78 -33.92 -4.73
CA PRO A 93 -6.39 -35.32 -4.52
C PRO A 93 -4.88 -35.58 -4.51
N GLY A 94 -4.11 -34.65 -5.06
CA GLY A 94 -2.66 -34.71 -5.11
C GLY A 94 -2.10 -33.50 -5.87
N PRO A 95 -0.77 -33.40 -5.99
CA PRO A 95 -0.10 -32.32 -6.71
C PRO A 95 -0.22 -32.41 -8.23
N GLU A 96 -0.54 -33.59 -8.77
CA GLU A 96 -0.68 -33.83 -10.21
C GLU A 96 -2.13 -34.18 -10.53
N VAL A 97 -2.73 -33.40 -11.42
CA VAL A 97 -4.15 -33.53 -11.79
C VAL A 97 -4.35 -33.21 -13.27
N ILE A 98 -5.50 -33.57 -13.82
CA ILE A 98 -5.92 -33.19 -15.16
C ILE A 98 -6.84 -31.95 -15.13
N PRO A 99 -6.94 -31.16 -16.22
CA PRO A 99 -7.89 -30.06 -16.30
C PRO A 99 -9.33 -30.53 -16.01
N GLY A 100 -10.06 -29.74 -15.23
CA GLY A 100 -11.43 -30.02 -14.81
C GLY A 100 -11.55 -30.75 -13.46
N GLU A 101 -10.47 -31.29 -12.90
CA GLU A 101 -10.50 -31.89 -11.57
C GLU A 101 -10.60 -30.82 -10.47
N ASN A 102 -11.30 -31.16 -9.39
CA ASN A 102 -11.43 -30.29 -8.23
C ASN A 102 -10.21 -30.44 -7.32
N VAL A 103 -9.48 -29.35 -7.12
CA VAL A 103 -8.33 -29.30 -6.22
C VAL A 103 -8.67 -28.50 -4.96
N THR A 104 -8.25 -29.03 -3.82
CA THR A 104 -8.36 -28.35 -2.52
C THR A 104 -7.00 -28.33 -1.83
N PHE A 105 -6.58 -27.14 -1.39
CA PHE A 105 -5.44 -27.00 -0.49
C PHE A 105 -5.92 -26.93 0.97
N TYR A 106 -5.18 -27.60 1.85
CA TYR A 106 -5.41 -27.59 3.28
C TYR A 106 -4.19 -27.00 3.97
N CYS A 107 -4.38 -25.93 4.74
CA CYS A 107 -3.34 -25.34 5.57
C CYS A 107 -3.71 -25.50 7.04
N ASP A 108 -2.78 -25.99 7.85
CA ASP A 108 -3.03 -26.24 9.25
C ASP A 108 -1.90 -25.73 10.14
N LEU A 109 -2.29 -25.09 11.25
CA LEU A 109 -1.40 -24.59 12.30
C LEU A 109 -2.21 -24.35 13.57
N GLU A 110 -1.94 -25.15 14.61
CA GLU A 110 -2.71 -25.13 15.86
C GLU A 110 -2.62 -23.79 16.60
N THR A 111 -1.48 -23.10 16.53
CA THR A 111 -1.19 -21.88 17.30
C THR A 111 -1.71 -20.60 16.64
N ALA A 112 -2.19 -20.66 15.40
CA ALA A 112 -2.67 -19.50 14.66
C ALA A 112 -4.05 -18.99 15.15
N THR A 113 -4.37 -17.71 14.91
CA THR A 113 -5.67 -17.09 15.22
C THR A 113 -6.80 -17.51 14.26
N LYS A 114 -6.71 -18.72 13.70
CA LYS A 114 -7.65 -19.34 12.76
C LYS A 114 -7.80 -18.60 11.42
N THR A 115 -6.96 -17.61 11.12
CA THR A 115 -6.89 -17.01 9.79
C THR A 115 -5.65 -17.51 9.07
N PHE A 116 -5.86 -17.99 7.85
CA PHE A 116 -4.83 -18.56 7.00
C PHE A 116 -4.85 -17.94 5.63
N PHE A 117 -3.69 -17.91 4.99
CA PHE A 117 -3.48 -17.34 3.68
C PHE A 117 -2.79 -18.35 2.78
N LEU A 118 -3.33 -18.53 1.58
CA LEU A 118 -2.70 -19.32 0.53
C LEU A 118 -2.16 -18.37 -0.54
N LEU A 119 -0.87 -18.52 -0.82
CA LEU A 119 -0.15 -17.74 -1.81
C LEU A 119 0.33 -18.68 -2.92
N LYS A 120 0.07 -18.29 -4.17
CA LYS A 120 0.74 -18.86 -5.33
C LYS A 120 1.97 -18.00 -5.64
N GLU A 121 3.12 -18.61 -5.73
CA GLU A 121 4.37 -17.96 -6.11
C GLU A 121 4.21 -17.28 -7.49
N GLY A 122 4.65 -16.03 -7.59
CA GLY A 122 4.50 -15.21 -8.79
C GLY A 122 4.76 -13.74 -8.52
N PRO A 123 4.68 -12.88 -9.56
CA PRO A 123 5.14 -11.49 -9.50
C PRO A 123 4.43 -10.64 -8.45
N SER A 124 3.18 -10.97 -8.12
CA SER A 124 2.41 -10.16 -7.19
C SER A 124 2.79 -10.43 -5.73
N ASN A 125 3.26 -11.61 -5.32
CA ASN A 125 3.41 -11.97 -3.90
C ASN A 125 2.19 -11.56 -3.03
N HIS A 126 1.00 -11.41 -3.62
CA HIS A 126 -0.22 -11.02 -2.91
C HIS A 126 -1.01 -12.30 -2.58
N PRO A 127 -1.44 -12.49 -1.33
CA PRO A 127 -2.26 -13.62 -0.91
C PRO A 127 -3.47 -13.77 -1.82
N GLN A 128 -3.68 -14.95 -2.38
CA GLN A 128 -4.75 -15.17 -3.36
C GLN A 128 -6.03 -15.63 -2.67
N HIS A 129 -5.89 -16.35 -1.55
CA HIS A 129 -7.03 -16.86 -0.80
C HIS A 129 -6.82 -16.65 0.69
N ARG A 130 -7.93 -16.37 1.38
CA ARG A 130 -7.99 -16.20 2.84
C ARG A 130 -9.09 -17.08 3.40
N SER A 131 -8.79 -17.81 4.47
CA SER A 131 -9.74 -18.70 5.14
C SER A 131 -9.70 -18.48 6.65
N GLY A 132 -10.89 -18.47 7.29
CA GLY A 132 -11.07 -18.28 8.73
C GLY A 132 -11.38 -19.58 9.50
N LYS A 133 -11.07 -20.74 8.89
CA LYS A 133 -11.39 -22.08 9.42
C LYS A 133 -10.10 -22.81 9.84
N THR A 134 -10.24 -23.81 10.72
CA THR A 134 -9.13 -24.68 11.17
C THR A 134 -9.56 -26.15 11.05
N PRO A 135 -8.88 -26.98 10.22
CA PRO A 135 -7.87 -26.57 9.24
C PRO A 135 -8.49 -25.64 8.19
N ALA A 136 -7.66 -24.80 7.57
CA ALA A 136 -8.11 -23.91 6.51
C ALA A 136 -8.21 -24.66 5.19
N GLU A 137 -9.40 -24.63 4.59
CA GLU A 137 -9.67 -25.20 3.28
C GLU A 137 -9.71 -24.10 2.22
N PHE A 138 -8.99 -24.33 1.12
CA PHE A 138 -8.97 -23.45 -0.05
C PHE A 138 -9.38 -24.25 -1.28
N LEU A 139 -10.66 -24.09 -1.66
CA LEU A 139 -11.23 -24.72 -2.85
C LEU A 139 -10.76 -23.95 -4.09
N MET A 140 -9.93 -24.57 -4.92
CA MET A 140 -9.57 -24.02 -6.24
C MET A 140 -10.67 -24.27 -7.27
N GLY A 141 -11.52 -25.29 -7.03
CA GLY A 141 -12.54 -25.74 -7.97
C GLY A 141 -11.93 -26.51 -9.16
N PRO A 142 -12.65 -26.59 -10.29
CA PRO A 142 -12.16 -27.25 -11.51
C PRO A 142 -10.94 -26.54 -12.05
N VAL A 143 -9.77 -27.19 -11.99
CA VAL A 143 -8.52 -26.54 -12.33
C VAL A 143 -8.30 -26.47 -13.85
N THR A 144 -7.47 -25.52 -14.26
CA THR A 144 -7.00 -25.31 -15.62
C THR A 144 -5.48 -25.12 -15.60
N THR A 145 -4.83 -25.06 -16.76
CA THR A 145 -3.39 -24.80 -16.85
C THR A 145 -2.96 -23.49 -16.17
N ALA A 146 -3.85 -22.51 -16.05
CA ALA A 146 -3.60 -21.25 -15.33
C ALA A 146 -3.41 -21.45 -13.81
N HIS A 147 -3.89 -22.56 -13.26
CA HIS A 147 -3.73 -22.90 -11.85
C HIS A 147 -2.38 -23.55 -11.54
N ARG A 148 -1.60 -23.93 -12.55
CA ARG A 148 -0.24 -24.47 -12.34
C ARG A 148 0.64 -23.49 -11.58
N GLY A 149 1.41 -23.97 -10.63
CA GLY A 149 2.40 -23.16 -9.91
C GLY A 149 2.72 -23.71 -8.52
N THR A 150 3.64 -23.04 -7.84
CA THR A 150 4.04 -23.37 -6.47
C THR A 150 3.19 -22.59 -5.48
N TYR A 151 2.68 -23.27 -4.47
CA TYR A 151 1.84 -22.71 -3.43
C TYR A 151 2.51 -22.82 -2.08
N ILE A 152 2.41 -21.77 -1.27
CA ILE A 152 2.82 -21.75 0.13
C ILE A 152 1.66 -21.21 0.97
N CYS A 153 1.59 -21.62 2.24
CA CYS A 153 0.59 -21.08 3.16
C CYS A 153 1.21 -20.45 4.41
N PHE A 154 0.45 -19.53 5.00
CA PHE A 154 0.76 -18.85 6.25
C PHE A 154 -0.47 -18.94 7.17
N GLY A 155 -0.26 -19.26 8.45
CA GLY A 155 -1.18 -18.91 9.53
C GLY A 155 -0.89 -17.51 10.08
N SER A 156 -1.92 -16.78 10.52
CA SER A 156 -1.78 -15.47 11.14
C SER A 156 -1.82 -15.53 12.66
N TYR A 157 -1.11 -14.62 13.32
CA TYR A 157 -1.25 -14.32 14.74
C TYR A 157 -1.95 -12.98 15.00
N SER A 158 -1.95 -12.09 14.01
CA SER A 158 -2.73 -10.86 13.97
C SER A 158 -2.93 -10.43 12.50
N ASN A 159 -3.56 -9.29 12.26
CA ASN A 159 -3.74 -8.76 10.90
C ASN A 159 -2.41 -8.54 10.16
N CYS A 160 -1.34 -8.16 10.87
CA CYS A 160 -0.05 -7.80 10.26
C CYS A 160 1.10 -8.75 10.62
N VAL A 161 0.84 -9.84 11.35
CA VAL A 161 1.88 -10.75 11.87
C VAL A 161 1.58 -12.19 11.49
N TRP A 162 2.42 -12.76 10.64
CA TRP A 162 2.21 -14.07 10.03
C TRP A 162 3.35 -15.04 10.34
N SER A 163 3.02 -16.33 10.34
CA SER A 163 3.92 -17.46 10.57
C SER A 163 5.11 -17.52 9.61
N PHE A 164 6.04 -18.47 9.82
CA PHE A 164 6.91 -18.94 8.75
C PHE A 164 6.10 -19.49 7.57
N PRO A 165 6.61 -19.41 6.34
CA PRO A 165 5.97 -20.06 5.20
C PRO A 165 5.98 -21.57 5.40
N SER A 166 4.90 -22.25 5.01
CA SER A 166 4.90 -23.71 4.89
C SER A 166 5.97 -24.19 3.91
N GLU A 167 6.27 -25.49 3.95
CA GLU A 167 6.91 -26.14 2.81
C GLU A 167 6.06 -25.93 1.53
N PRO A 168 6.70 -25.63 0.39
CA PRO A 168 5.99 -25.35 -0.86
C PRO A 168 5.39 -26.62 -1.49
N VAL A 169 4.24 -26.46 -2.13
CA VAL A 169 3.56 -27.52 -2.89
C VAL A 169 3.33 -27.05 -4.33
N THR A 170 3.88 -27.76 -5.31
CA THR A 170 3.72 -27.44 -6.74
C THR A 170 2.54 -28.21 -7.33
N LEU A 171 1.54 -27.48 -7.85
CA LEU A 171 0.41 -28.03 -8.59
C LEU A 171 0.76 -28.12 -10.08
N LEU A 172 0.71 -29.34 -10.62
CA LEU A 172 0.85 -29.65 -12.03
C LEU A 172 -0.51 -30.04 -12.59
N VAL A 173 -0.90 -29.38 -13.70
CA VAL A 173 -2.19 -29.62 -14.36
C VAL A 173 -1.94 -30.13 -15.76
N THR A 174 -1.81 -31.44 -15.95
CA THR A 174 -1.41 -32.05 -17.23
C THR A 174 -2.65 -32.41 -18.04
N GLY A 175 -2.77 -31.89 -19.26
CA GLY A 175 -3.83 -32.36 -20.17
C GLY A 175 -3.59 -33.81 -20.50
N ALA A 176 -4.60 -34.67 -20.37
CA ALA A 176 -4.52 -36.03 -20.88
C ALA A 176 -4.20 -35.97 -22.38
N ALA A 177 -2.93 -36.18 -22.73
CA ALA A 177 -2.57 -36.49 -24.09
C ALA A 177 -3.27 -37.80 -24.43
N GLY A 178 -4.19 -37.75 -25.39
CA GLY A 178 -4.74 -38.97 -25.97
C GLY A 178 -3.59 -39.86 -26.43
N VAL A 179 -3.49 -41.04 -25.80
CA VAL A 179 -2.86 -42.30 -26.24
C VAL A 179 -1.71 -42.19 -27.26
N ALA A 180 -0.48 -42.41 -26.79
CA ALA A 180 0.41 -43.46 -27.31
C ALA A 180 1.73 -43.50 -26.52
N ASN A 181 2.11 -44.69 -26.04
CA ASN A 181 3.51 -45.07 -25.82
C ASN A 181 3.62 -46.55 -26.24
N PRO A 182 4.82 -47.12 -26.53
CA PRO A 182 6.15 -46.58 -26.22
C PRO A 182 7.21 -46.70 -27.34
N ALA A 183 8.33 -45.98 -27.19
CA ALA A 183 9.66 -46.56 -27.41
C ALA A 183 10.77 -45.71 -26.73
N PRO A 184 11.77 -46.35 -26.08
CA PRO A 184 12.82 -45.68 -25.33
C PRO A 184 14.08 -45.41 -26.19
N THR A 185 14.73 -44.26 -26.00
CA THR A 185 16.17 -44.15 -26.26
C THR A 185 16.83 -43.06 -25.41
N GLU A 186 17.79 -43.52 -24.60
CA GLU A 186 19.01 -42.89 -24.03
C GLU A 186 19.18 -41.36 -23.83
N GLN A 187 19.52 -41.03 -22.57
CA GLN A 187 20.35 -39.90 -22.06
C GLN A 187 21.85 -40.07 -22.45
N PRO A 188 22.82 -39.13 -22.22
CA PRO A 188 22.86 -38.11 -21.15
C PRO A 188 23.57 -36.74 -21.43
N SER A 189 23.58 -35.90 -20.37
CA SER A 189 24.59 -34.87 -19.98
C SER A 189 24.45 -33.45 -20.57
N SER A 190 24.80 -32.34 -19.93
CA SER A 190 25.00 -31.91 -18.52
C SER A 190 25.42 -30.43 -18.58
N SER A 191 24.97 -29.58 -17.63
CA SER A 191 25.58 -28.29 -17.17
C SER A 191 25.73 -27.14 -18.21
N ASP A 192 25.60 -25.84 -17.93
CA ASP A 192 25.59 -25.07 -16.69
C ASP A 192 24.87 -23.70 -16.84
N THR A 193 24.47 -23.21 -15.66
CA THR A 193 24.01 -21.92 -15.15
C THR A 193 24.49 -20.63 -15.83
N LEU A 194 23.63 -19.59 -15.86
CA LEU A 194 23.94 -18.25 -15.29
C LEU A 194 22.68 -17.38 -15.19
N ALA A 195 22.42 -16.91 -13.98
CA ALA A 195 21.35 -16.00 -13.61
C ALA A 195 21.68 -14.56 -14.01
N LEU A 196 20.67 -13.82 -14.47
CA LEU A 196 20.66 -12.36 -14.42
C LEU A 196 19.31 -11.91 -13.87
N ALA A 197 19.37 -11.17 -12.76
CA ALA A 197 18.25 -10.53 -12.10
C ALA A 197 17.58 -9.52 -13.03
N THR A 198 16.26 -9.57 -13.13
CA THR A 198 15.45 -8.53 -13.77
C THR A 198 14.66 -7.74 -12.71
N PRO A 199 14.61 -6.41 -12.82
CA PRO A 199 13.88 -5.56 -11.90
C PRO A 199 12.36 -5.70 -12.11
N VAL A 200 11.62 -5.73 -11.00
CA VAL A 200 10.15 -5.62 -11.03
C VAL A 200 9.79 -4.17 -11.34
N PHE A 201 9.27 -3.91 -12.54
CA PHE A 201 8.60 -2.68 -12.91
C PHE A 201 7.08 -2.84 -12.69
N TRP A 202 6.47 -1.92 -11.95
CA TRP A 202 5.01 -1.78 -11.91
C TRP A 202 4.55 -1.02 -13.16
N GLN A 203 3.70 -1.66 -13.95
CA GLN A 203 2.95 -1.03 -15.04
C GLN A 203 1.53 -0.74 -14.53
N GLU A 204 1.12 0.52 -14.64
CA GLU A 204 -0.26 0.98 -14.40
C GLU A 204 -1.22 0.27 -15.36
N LYS A 205 -2.24 -0.40 -14.82
CA LYS A 205 -3.42 -0.77 -15.59
C LYS A 205 -4.31 0.47 -15.73
N THR A 206 -4.39 0.98 -16.95
CA THR A 206 -5.52 1.80 -17.39
C THR A 206 -6.75 0.92 -17.55
N ASP A 207 -7.66 0.94 -16.58
CA ASP A 207 -9.01 0.38 -16.75
C ASP A 207 -9.99 1.51 -17.11
N HIS A 208 -10.35 1.54 -18.39
CA HIS A 208 -11.47 2.29 -18.93
C HIS A 208 -12.66 1.34 -19.05
N GLU A 209 -13.35 1.05 -17.95
CA GLU A 209 -14.76 0.61 -17.88
C GLU A 209 -15.14 0.17 -16.46
N SER A 210 -15.67 1.10 -15.65
CA SER A 210 -16.59 0.79 -14.55
C SER A 210 -17.30 2.07 -14.10
N ARG A 211 -18.11 2.61 -15.02
CA ARG A 211 -19.07 3.68 -14.77
C ARG A 211 -20.45 3.05 -14.63
N SER A 212 -20.86 2.62 -13.43
CA SER A 212 -22.27 2.64 -13.02
C SER A 212 -22.44 2.21 -11.55
N ARG A 213 -23.33 2.93 -10.85
CA ARG A 213 -23.94 2.66 -9.53
C ARG A 213 -23.21 3.13 -8.27
N TYR A 214 -23.24 4.44 -8.04
CA TYR A 214 -23.61 5.01 -6.73
C TYR A 214 -24.09 6.47 -6.90
N ILE A 215 -25.24 6.65 -7.54
CA ILE A 215 -26.08 7.83 -7.34
C ILE A 215 -27.43 7.26 -6.93
N ASP A 216 -27.68 7.23 -5.63
CA ASP A 216 -28.95 7.60 -5.03
C ASP A 216 -28.69 7.81 -3.53
N GLN A 217 -29.23 8.92 -3.02
CA GLN A 217 -29.08 9.45 -1.65
C GLN A 217 -27.78 10.20 -1.36
N LEU A 218 -27.71 11.46 -1.82
CA LEU A 218 -27.62 12.62 -0.93
C LEU A 218 -28.10 13.86 -1.71
N ASP A 219 -29.38 13.86 -2.05
CA ASP A 219 -30.12 15.09 -2.35
C ASP A 219 -30.57 15.68 -1.02
N SER A 220 -29.76 16.58 -0.48
CA SER A 220 -30.23 17.64 0.40
C SER A 220 -29.17 18.73 0.46
N TRP A 221 -29.46 19.81 -0.27
CA TRP A 221 -28.89 21.16 -0.18
C TRP A 221 -27.87 21.55 -1.25
N LYS A 222 -28.41 22.16 -2.31
CA LYS A 222 -27.94 23.36 -3.02
C LYS A 222 -29.12 23.86 -3.90
N PRO A 223 -29.17 25.12 -4.40
CA PRO A 223 -28.12 26.12 -4.42
C PRO A 223 -28.57 27.57 -4.09
N HIS A 224 -27.61 28.44 -3.76
CA HIS A 224 -27.56 29.75 -4.43
C HIS A 224 -26.11 30.04 -4.82
N MET A 225 -25.91 30.13 -6.14
CA MET A 225 -24.71 30.68 -6.76
C MET A 225 -24.62 32.17 -6.47
N LEU A 226 -23.41 32.72 -6.42
CA LEU A 226 -23.09 33.90 -7.21
C LEU A 226 -21.59 33.97 -7.51
N THR A 227 -21.35 34.20 -8.80
CA THR A 227 -20.11 34.36 -9.53
C THR A 227 -19.44 35.69 -9.17
N THR A 228 -18.11 35.74 -9.21
CA THR A 228 -17.38 37.00 -9.36
C THR A 228 -16.53 36.96 -10.62
N LYS A 229 -17.03 37.62 -11.66
CA LYS A 229 -16.28 38.04 -12.85
C LYS A 229 -15.50 39.32 -12.53
N ARG A 230 -14.32 39.42 -13.16
CA ARG A 230 -13.49 40.62 -13.36
C ARG A 230 -14.32 41.87 -13.69
N GLY A 231 -13.89 43.02 -13.16
CA GLY A 231 -14.34 44.34 -13.58
C GLY A 231 -13.46 45.46 -13.01
N PHE A 232 -12.57 45.97 -13.84
CA PHE A 232 -11.79 47.21 -13.69
C PHE A 232 -12.73 48.44 -13.73
N HIS A 233 -12.61 49.43 -12.85
CA HIS A 233 -12.65 50.87 -13.20
C HIS A 233 -12.42 51.84 -12.02
N LYS A 234 -12.19 53.10 -12.42
CA LYS A 234 -11.38 54.19 -11.85
C LYS A 234 -12.29 55.40 -11.53
N GLY A 235 -11.89 56.26 -10.59
CA GLY A 235 -12.49 57.59 -10.32
C GLY A 235 -12.87 57.76 -8.83
N LYS A 236 -12.19 58.54 -7.98
CA LYS A 236 -11.84 59.99 -7.93
C LYS A 236 -12.94 60.86 -7.29
N GLN A 237 -12.60 61.39 -6.10
CA GLN A 237 -12.99 62.63 -5.38
C GLN A 237 -14.47 63.11 -5.37
N ASP A 238 -14.97 63.46 -4.17
CA ASP A 238 -15.23 64.86 -3.78
C ASP A 238 -15.56 64.99 -2.27
N ALA A 239 -15.48 66.24 -1.79
CA ALA A 239 -15.24 66.69 -0.42
C ALA A 239 -16.47 67.31 0.29
N GLU A 240 -16.21 67.78 1.54
CA GLU A 240 -17.01 68.66 2.44
C GLU A 240 -18.01 67.97 3.41
N GLY A 241 -18.08 68.30 4.71
CA GLY A 241 -17.37 69.31 5.50
C GLY A 241 -17.69 69.28 7.02
N VAL A 242 -16.72 69.77 7.81
CA VAL A 242 -16.79 70.64 9.01
C VAL A 242 -17.59 70.20 10.26
N SER A 243 -16.90 69.96 11.38
CA SER A 243 -16.83 70.96 12.48
C SER A 243 -15.76 70.64 13.54
N THR A 244 -15.14 71.73 13.97
CA THR A 244 -14.02 71.96 14.90
C THR A 244 -14.30 71.63 16.36
N LEU A 245 -13.26 71.27 17.12
CA LEU A 245 -12.77 72.07 18.25
C LEU A 245 -11.35 71.63 18.66
N LYS A 246 -10.47 72.64 18.73
CA LYS A 246 -9.07 72.59 19.16
C LYS A 246 -8.99 72.53 20.69
N ASN A 247 -7.92 71.91 21.20
CA ASN A 247 -7.17 72.44 22.34
C ASN A 247 -5.75 71.85 22.34
N GLU A 248 -4.76 72.72 22.09
CA GLU A 248 -3.36 72.51 22.44
C GLU A 248 -3.08 73.19 23.78
N VAL A 249 -2.40 72.49 24.70
CA VAL A 249 -1.29 72.94 25.57
C VAL A 249 -0.64 71.62 26.04
N GLY A 250 0.65 71.28 25.93
CA GLY A 250 1.88 72.05 25.82
C GLY A 250 2.81 71.62 26.96
N LYS A 251 4.02 71.11 26.60
CA LYS A 251 5.19 70.76 27.45
C LYS A 251 5.12 69.39 28.16
N GLY A 252 6.11 68.52 28.15
CA GLY A 252 7.52 68.61 27.77
C GLY A 252 8.38 67.90 28.83
N VAL A 253 9.26 66.99 28.37
CA VAL A 253 10.57 66.63 28.97
C VAL A 253 10.61 65.53 30.07
N ARG A 254 11.12 64.34 29.66
CA ARG A 254 11.91 63.34 30.41
C ARG A 254 13.28 63.94 30.84
N PRO A 255 14.10 63.41 31.79
CA PRO A 255 14.42 61.98 31.95
C PRO A 255 14.75 61.49 33.38
N GLY A 256 15.02 60.18 33.48
CA GLY A 256 15.33 59.46 34.70
C GLY A 256 16.66 59.82 35.35
N ARG A 257 16.81 59.34 36.59
CA ARG A 257 18.10 59.20 37.27
C ARG A 257 18.07 57.97 38.17
N GLU A 258 19.24 57.38 38.23
CA GLU A 258 19.63 56.06 38.68
C GLU A 258 20.10 56.06 40.15
N ARG A 259 19.97 54.89 40.79
CA ARG A 259 20.71 54.36 41.97
C ARG A 259 20.62 55.06 43.33
N ALA A 260 20.10 54.31 44.32
CA ALA A 260 20.91 53.73 45.40
C ALA A 260 20.24 52.42 45.87
#